data_AF-A0A0D6M7N9-F1
#
_entry.id   AF-A0A0D6M7N9-F1
#
_cell.length_a   1.000
_cell.length_b   1.000
_cell.length_c   1.000
_cell.angle_alpha   90.00
_cell.angle_beta   90.00
_cell.angle_gamma   90.00
#
_symmetry.space_group_name_H-M   'P 1'
#
loop_
_entity.id
_entity.type
_entity.pdbx_description
1 polymer ?
#
loop_
_entity_poly.entity_id
_entity_poly.type
_entity_poly.pdbx_seq_one_letter_code
_entity_poly.pdbx_strand_id
1 'polypeptide(L)'
;MEQKLPYLLDIVLTDIAIRLVLRNVLCADTFIQNYDFQKMMDNETVFNEDDPLCALYETYTTVRFIFITLATVIACLGTGANLILIHIFAMKKSASTPATLYPSILAFLDFAICLEYLLLFGVDAVVSFVQVKSLFYLYYAYIIPAYVASRITQLAIPYMLIFATLERLVWTSENISSRFLLAMYSTSGRYFTAIVSLLVCVALRLPTAFAIEVAVYPQCDDFFRTMTTQPRQWTYHSDIYYFFDFHLMTITQTLVPFIILFALNIVIIRKLTVTTQKKELLCDQNQVHVDSLNSVISMSIRPVKSVTASVRSAIMTMVAIVASYLISNTLHLILTVMERTGNLHLFERNK
;
A
#
# COMPACT_ATOMS: atom_id res chain seq x y z
N MET A 1 26.50 0.27 19.67
CA MET A 1 25.46 -0.32 18.79
C MET A 1 24.68 0.81 18.12
N GLU A 2 25.40 1.71 17.46
CA GLU A 2 24.92 3.02 16.98
C GLU A 2 24.84 3.09 15.44
N GLN A 3 25.18 1.99 14.75
CA GLN A 3 25.44 2.00 13.30
C GLN A 3 24.30 1.43 12.44
N LYS A 4 23.16 1.04 13.04
CA LYS A 4 22.01 0.46 12.32
C LYS A 4 20.85 1.45 12.06
N LEU A 5 20.95 2.69 12.57
CA LEU A 5 19.91 3.71 12.43
C LEU A 5 19.82 4.38 11.05
N PRO A 6 20.93 4.66 10.32
CA PRO A 6 20.82 5.30 8.99
C PRO A 6 20.22 4.36 7.93
N TYR A 7 20.59 3.07 7.94
CA TYR A 7 20.02 2.06 7.04
C TYR A 7 18.51 1.88 7.22
N LEU A 8 17.99 2.02 8.44
CA LEU A 8 16.56 1.91 8.71
C LEU A 8 15.77 3.13 8.22
N LEU A 9 16.39 4.31 8.20
CA LEU A 9 15.79 5.55 7.72
C LEU A 9 15.73 5.58 6.19
N ASP A 10 16.79 5.13 5.51
CA ASP A 10 16.83 5.00 4.05
C ASP A 10 15.83 3.95 3.55
N ILE A 11 15.69 2.82 4.25
CA ILE A 11 14.67 1.81 3.95
C ILE A 11 13.26 2.38 4.10
N VAL A 12 13.01 3.18 5.13
CA VAL A 12 11.72 3.85 5.32
C VAL A 12 11.48 4.87 4.22
N LEU A 13 12.44 5.73 3.87
CA LEU A 13 12.32 6.67 2.74
C LEU A 13 12.09 5.98 1.40
N THR A 14 12.70 4.81 1.18
CA THR A 14 12.50 4.01 -0.04
C THR A 14 11.10 3.38 -0.04
N ASP A 15 10.64 2.80 1.07
CA ASP A 15 9.27 2.28 1.26
C ASP A 15 8.21 3.38 1.04
N ILE A 16 8.53 4.62 1.45
CA ILE A 16 7.69 5.80 1.25
C ILE A 16 7.60 6.17 -0.23
N ALA A 17 8.74 6.26 -0.92
CA ALA A 17 8.77 6.58 -2.35
C ALA A 17 8.08 5.49 -3.18
N ILE A 18 8.26 4.23 -2.80
CA ILE A 18 7.59 3.06 -3.40
C ILE A 18 6.08 3.20 -3.25
N ARG A 19 5.57 3.32 -2.02
CA ARG A 19 4.12 3.39 -1.78
C ARG A 19 3.49 4.63 -2.42
N LEU A 20 4.19 5.75 -2.38
CA LEU A 20 3.75 7.03 -2.95
C LEU A 20 3.67 6.99 -4.46
N VAL A 21 4.69 6.49 -5.13
CA VAL A 21 4.75 6.52 -6.60
C VAL A 21 3.96 5.36 -7.18
N LEU A 22 4.10 4.13 -6.65
CA LEU A 22 3.47 2.96 -7.23
C LEU A 22 1.95 2.96 -7.10
N ARG A 23 1.39 3.30 -5.93
CA ARG A 23 -0.08 3.35 -5.78
C ARG A 23 -0.71 4.49 -6.57
N ASN A 24 -0.08 5.66 -6.61
CA ASN A 24 -0.63 6.79 -7.35
C ASN A 24 -0.52 6.58 -8.87
N VAL A 25 0.56 5.95 -9.37
CA VAL A 25 0.69 5.59 -10.79
C VAL A 25 -0.26 4.45 -11.17
N LEU A 26 -0.36 3.37 -10.38
CA LEU A 26 -1.34 2.28 -10.60
C LEU A 26 -2.79 2.78 -10.56
N CYS A 27 -3.10 3.76 -9.71
CA CYS A 27 -4.42 4.37 -9.65
C CYS A 27 -4.67 5.29 -10.85
N ALA A 28 -3.70 6.12 -11.22
CA ALA A 28 -3.80 7.02 -12.37
C ALA A 28 -3.98 6.25 -13.69
N ASP A 29 -3.21 5.17 -13.92
CA ASP A 29 -3.28 4.41 -15.17
C ASP A 29 -4.57 3.57 -15.30
N THR A 30 -5.05 2.93 -14.23
CA THR A 30 -6.37 2.24 -14.30
C THR A 30 -7.50 3.25 -14.48
N PHE A 31 -7.35 4.45 -13.93
CA PHE A 31 -8.34 5.49 -14.09
C PHE A 31 -8.36 6.05 -15.53
N ILE A 32 -7.18 6.28 -16.13
CA ILE A 32 -7.04 6.66 -17.56
C ILE A 32 -7.66 5.57 -18.45
N GLN A 33 -7.38 4.29 -18.19
CA GLN A 33 -8.01 3.18 -18.93
C GLN A 33 -9.55 3.17 -18.84
N ASN A 34 -10.13 3.50 -17.68
CA ASN A 34 -11.59 3.57 -17.51
C ASN A 34 -12.21 4.84 -18.13
N TYR A 35 -11.53 5.98 -18.03
CA TYR A 35 -12.00 7.27 -18.56
C TYR A 35 -11.97 7.31 -20.09
N ASP A 36 -10.90 6.84 -20.72
CA ASP A 36 -10.80 6.83 -22.20
C ASP A 36 -11.73 5.79 -22.85
N PHE A 37 -12.02 4.68 -22.18
CA PHE A 37 -13.01 3.72 -22.67
C PHE A 37 -14.44 4.27 -22.61
N GLN A 38 -14.79 5.02 -21.56
CA GLN A 38 -16.10 5.68 -21.47
C GLN A 38 -16.25 6.76 -22.54
N LYS A 39 -15.16 7.47 -22.86
CA LYS A 39 -15.11 8.44 -23.96
C LYS A 39 -15.25 7.80 -25.36
N MET A 40 -14.88 6.53 -25.52
CA MET A 40 -15.16 5.77 -26.76
C MET A 40 -16.63 5.42 -26.93
N MET A 41 -17.36 5.18 -25.83
CA MET A 41 -18.80 4.92 -25.86
C MET A 41 -19.62 6.18 -26.17
N ASP A 42 -19.15 7.36 -25.71
CA ASP A 42 -19.83 8.64 -25.96
C ASP A 42 -19.55 9.22 -27.36
N ASN A 43 -18.49 8.76 -28.03
CA ASN A 43 -18.17 9.14 -29.40
C ASN A 43 -18.68 8.05 -30.35
N GLU A 44 -20.00 8.04 -30.59
CA GLU A 44 -20.57 7.53 -31.85
C GLU A 44 -20.10 8.42 -33.02
N THR A 45 -18.79 8.52 -33.22
CA THR A 45 -18.23 9.09 -34.44
C THR A 45 -18.35 8.04 -35.52
N VAL A 46 -19.33 8.22 -36.40
CA VAL A 46 -19.37 7.79 -37.80
C VAL A 46 -18.09 7.06 -38.23
N PHE A 47 -18.04 5.76 -38.00
CA PHE A 47 -17.00 4.90 -38.57
C PHE A 47 -17.48 4.51 -39.97
N ASN A 48 -16.63 4.71 -40.98
CA ASN A 48 -16.83 4.08 -42.28
C ASN A 48 -16.87 2.57 -42.06
N GLU A 49 -17.85 1.87 -42.64
CA GLU A 49 -18.03 0.40 -42.50
C GLU A 49 -16.84 -0.42 -43.05
N ASP A 50 -15.86 0.21 -43.69
CA ASP A 50 -14.73 -0.45 -44.37
C ASP A 50 -13.40 -0.46 -43.59
N ASP A 51 -13.28 0.23 -42.44
CA ASP A 51 -12.04 0.22 -41.65
C ASP A 51 -12.05 -0.89 -40.59
N PRO A 52 -11.03 -1.79 -40.53
CA PRO A 52 -11.00 -2.87 -39.55
C PRO A 52 -10.91 -2.31 -38.12
N LEU A 53 -11.81 -2.78 -37.25
CA LEU A 53 -11.82 -2.43 -35.83
C LEU A 53 -10.54 -2.99 -35.17
N CYS A 54 -9.65 -2.10 -34.77
CA CYS A 54 -8.37 -2.41 -34.13
C CYS A 54 -8.36 -1.91 -32.69
N ALA A 55 -7.56 -2.53 -31.82
CA ALA A 55 -7.30 -1.94 -30.51
C ALA A 55 -6.65 -0.56 -30.70
N LEU A 56 -7.17 0.45 -30.00
CA LEU A 56 -6.44 1.70 -29.82
C LEU A 56 -5.26 1.42 -28.89
N TYR A 57 -4.08 1.82 -29.36
CA TYR A 57 -2.93 2.01 -28.49
C TYR A 57 -2.86 3.50 -28.18
N GLU A 58 -2.85 3.84 -26.90
CA GLU A 58 -2.59 5.19 -26.48
C GLU A 58 -1.09 5.46 -26.73
N THR A 59 -0.75 6.45 -27.55
CA THR A 59 0.65 6.82 -27.72
C THR A 59 1.18 7.32 -26.37
N TYR A 60 2.33 6.81 -25.91
CA TYR A 60 2.93 7.26 -24.66
C TYR A 60 3.17 8.77 -24.73
N THR A 61 2.34 9.54 -24.04
CA THR A 61 2.61 10.96 -23.84
C THR A 61 3.93 11.09 -23.10
N THR A 62 4.69 12.15 -23.38
CA THR A 62 5.98 12.40 -22.72
C THR A 62 5.86 12.35 -21.20
N VAL A 63 4.74 12.83 -20.67
CA VAL A 63 4.43 12.82 -19.24
C VAL A 63 4.28 11.39 -18.71
N ARG A 64 3.47 10.55 -19.37
CA ARG A 64 3.28 9.14 -19.00
C ARG A 64 4.59 8.36 -19.06
N PHE A 65 5.38 8.57 -20.11
CA PHE A 65 6.69 7.95 -20.25
C PHE A 65 7.65 8.31 -19.10
N ILE A 66 7.71 9.58 -18.69
CA ILE A 66 8.53 10.02 -17.56
C ILE A 66 8.07 9.36 -16.26
N PHE A 67 6.77 9.34 -15.99
CA PHE A 67 6.23 8.71 -14.77
C PHE A 67 6.51 7.21 -14.73
N ILE A 68 6.24 6.49 -15.82
CA ILE A 68 6.48 5.05 -15.90
C ILE A 68 7.96 4.74 -15.70
N THR A 69 8.86 5.52 -16.32
CA THR A 69 10.30 5.33 -16.19
C THR A 69 10.78 5.55 -14.76
N LEU A 70 10.38 6.66 -14.12
CA LEU A 70 10.75 6.97 -12.74
C LEU A 70 10.21 5.90 -11.77
N ALA A 71 8.95 5.49 -11.94
CA ALA A 71 8.31 4.49 -11.13
C ALA A 71 8.92 3.09 -11.33
N THR A 72 9.39 2.76 -12.54
CA THR A 72 10.14 1.52 -12.81
C THR A 72 11.46 1.48 -12.04
N VAL A 73 12.20 2.58 -11.99
CA VAL A 73 13.43 2.68 -11.18
C VAL A 73 13.13 2.46 -9.69
N ILE A 74 12.08 3.10 -9.18
CA ILE A 74 11.63 2.96 -7.79
C ILE A 74 11.21 1.51 -7.51
N ALA A 75 10.47 0.87 -8.42
CA ALA A 75 10.03 -0.51 -8.30
C ALA A 75 11.22 -1.49 -8.28
N CYS A 76 12.24 -1.27 -9.09
CA CYS A 76 13.48 -2.07 -9.08
C CYS A 76 14.20 -1.97 -7.72
N LEU A 77 14.41 -0.75 -7.22
CA LEU A 77 15.02 -0.51 -5.91
C LEU A 77 14.17 -1.13 -4.78
N GLY A 78 12.85 -0.98 -4.88
CA GLY A 78 11.91 -1.52 -3.91
C GLY A 78 11.83 -3.03 -3.87
N THR A 79 11.91 -3.67 -5.04
CA THR A 79 11.99 -5.14 -5.13
C THR A 79 13.24 -5.64 -4.41
N GLY A 80 14.40 -5.01 -4.65
CA GLY A 80 15.65 -5.37 -3.97
C GLY A 80 15.62 -5.13 -2.45
N ALA A 81 15.19 -3.94 -2.03
CA ALA A 81 15.15 -3.55 -0.62
C ALA A 81 14.18 -4.42 0.20
N ASN A 82 12.98 -4.69 -0.32
CA ASN A 82 12.00 -5.51 0.36
C ASN A 82 12.40 -6.99 0.40
N LEU A 83 13.09 -7.49 -0.63
CA LEU A 83 13.65 -8.85 -0.60
C LEU A 83 14.71 -9.01 0.50
N ILE A 84 15.57 -8.00 0.68
CA ILE A 84 16.55 -7.96 1.78
C ILE A 84 15.83 -7.95 3.14
N LEU A 85 14.75 -7.16 3.29
CA LEU A 85 13.96 -7.12 4.53
C LEU A 85 13.35 -8.49 4.86
N ILE A 86 12.73 -9.15 3.88
CA ILE A 86 12.17 -10.50 4.03
C ILE A 86 13.27 -11.46 4.50
N HIS A 87 14.45 -11.42 3.87
CA HIS A 87 15.58 -12.24 4.26
C HIS A 87 16.03 -11.97 5.71
N ILE A 88 16.16 -10.70 6.10
CA ILE A 88 16.53 -10.30 7.47
C ILE A 88 15.50 -10.82 8.48
N PHE A 89 14.21 -10.72 8.18
CA PHE A 89 13.16 -11.20 9.09
C PHE A 89 13.12 -12.74 9.16
N ALA A 90 13.40 -13.44 8.06
CA ALA A 90 13.47 -14.90 8.03
C ALA A 90 14.68 -15.45 8.81
N MET A 91 15.83 -14.76 8.76
CA MET A 91 17.07 -15.19 9.44
C MET A 91 17.04 -14.95 10.96
N LYS A 92 16.11 -14.15 11.48
CA LYS A 92 16.15 -13.70 12.87
C LYS A 92 15.41 -14.66 13.82
N LYS A 93 16.18 -15.44 14.59
CA LYS A 93 15.68 -16.49 15.51
C LYS A 93 15.79 -16.14 17.01
N SER A 94 15.59 -14.87 17.40
CA SER A 94 15.85 -14.44 18.79
C SER A 94 14.57 -14.18 19.60
N ALA A 95 14.51 -14.76 20.80
CA ALA A 95 13.41 -14.70 21.75
C ALA A 95 13.20 -13.32 22.42
N SER A 96 14.13 -12.37 22.27
CA SER A 96 14.08 -11.06 22.96
C SER A 96 13.57 -9.89 22.11
N THR A 97 13.22 -10.13 20.85
CA THR A 97 12.84 -9.05 19.92
C THR A 97 11.33 -8.96 19.70
N PRO A 98 10.78 -7.74 19.52
CA PRO A 98 9.36 -7.57 19.31
C PRO A 98 8.91 -8.30 18.04
N ALA A 99 7.92 -9.17 18.21
CA ALA A 99 6.81 -9.41 17.31
C ALA A 99 7.00 -8.96 15.84
N THR A 100 7.72 -9.71 15.01
CA THR A 100 8.04 -9.34 13.61
C THR A 100 6.98 -9.73 12.56
N LEU A 101 5.86 -10.34 12.94
CA LEU A 101 4.88 -10.90 11.97
C LEU A 101 4.35 -9.86 10.99
N TYR A 102 3.66 -8.81 11.45
CA TYR A 102 3.07 -7.81 10.56
C TYR A 102 4.11 -7.05 9.73
N PRO A 103 5.27 -6.63 10.27
CA PRO A 103 6.36 -6.08 9.46
C PRO A 103 6.90 -7.04 8.39
N SER A 104 6.93 -8.35 8.66
CA SER A 104 7.38 -9.35 7.68
C SER A 104 6.36 -9.51 6.54
N ILE A 105 5.07 -9.54 6.90
CA ILE A 105 3.98 -9.58 5.90
C ILE A 105 3.99 -8.29 5.07
N LEU A 106 4.22 -7.12 5.68
CA LEU A 106 4.34 -5.86 4.96
C LEU A 106 5.49 -5.89 3.96
N ALA A 107 6.70 -6.29 4.37
CA ALA A 107 7.83 -6.40 3.45
C ALA A 107 7.54 -7.35 2.27
N PHE A 108 6.79 -8.43 2.51
CA PHE A 108 6.31 -9.31 1.43
C PHE A 108 5.31 -8.61 0.50
N LEU A 109 4.32 -7.89 1.03
CA LEU A 109 3.35 -7.14 0.23
C LEU A 109 4.01 -5.99 -0.56
N ASP A 110 5.04 -5.36 -0.01
CA ASP A 110 5.79 -4.28 -0.67
C ASP A 110 6.70 -4.80 -1.77
N PHE A 111 7.29 -5.98 -1.57
CA PHE A 111 7.93 -6.72 -2.65
C PHE A 111 6.92 -7.07 -3.76
N ALA A 112 5.76 -7.61 -3.38
CA ALA A 112 4.72 -8.01 -4.33
C ALA A 112 4.24 -6.82 -5.18
N ILE A 113 3.91 -5.67 -4.58
CA ILE A 113 3.43 -4.49 -5.33
C ILE A 113 4.49 -3.91 -6.28
N CYS A 114 5.78 -3.96 -5.89
CA CYS A 114 6.86 -3.56 -6.77
C CYS A 114 6.99 -4.51 -7.97
N LEU A 115 6.94 -5.82 -7.72
CA LEU A 115 7.03 -6.83 -8.77
C LEU A 115 5.82 -6.75 -9.72
N GLU A 116 4.61 -6.64 -9.17
CA GLU A 116 3.36 -6.50 -9.94
C GLU A 116 3.40 -5.25 -10.83
N TYR A 117 3.93 -4.13 -10.34
CA TYR A 117 4.10 -2.94 -11.17
C TYR A 117 5.06 -3.18 -12.34
N LEU A 118 6.20 -3.83 -12.09
CA LEU A 118 7.14 -4.18 -13.17
C LEU A 118 6.49 -5.10 -14.21
N LEU A 119 5.67 -6.05 -13.76
CA LEU A 119 4.93 -6.96 -14.64
C LEU A 119 3.85 -6.24 -15.46
N LEU A 120 3.15 -5.28 -14.87
CA LEU A 120 2.04 -4.57 -15.50
C LEU A 120 2.50 -3.46 -16.45
N PHE A 121 3.44 -2.62 -16.03
CA PHE A 121 3.87 -1.44 -16.80
C PHE A 121 5.29 -1.55 -17.34
N GLY A 122 6.19 -2.20 -16.60
CA GLY A 122 7.57 -2.40 -17.06
C GLY A 122 7.59 -3.28 -18.31
N VAL A 123 6.90 -4.42 -18.28
CA VAL A 123 6.81 -5.32 -19.43
C VAL A 123 5.98 -4.74 -20.57
N ASP A 124 4.90 -3.99 -20.27
CA ASP A 124 4.10 -3.28 -21.28
C ASP A 124 4.97 -2.33 -22.13
N ALA A 125 5.80 -1.53 -21.46
CA ALA A 125 6.76 -0.66 -22.14
C ALA A 125 7.74 -1.49 -23.00
N VAL A 126 8.31 -2.57 -22.46
CA VAL A 126 9.24 -3.44 -23.21
C VAL A 126 8.57 -4.08 -24.42
N VAL A 127 7.33 -4.55 -24.30
CA VAL A 127 6.53 -5.10 -25.41
C VAL A 127 6.36 -4.04 -26.50
N SER A 128 6.02 -2.80 -26.11
CA SER A 128 5.81 -1.68 -27.01
C SER A 128 7.07 -1.27 -27.77
N PHE A 129 8.24 -1.32 -27.13
CA PHE A 129 9.51 -0.93 -27.75
C PHE A 129 10.17 -2.05 -28.57
N VAL A 130 10.22 -3.26 -28.03
CA VAL A 130 10.95 -4.40 -28.64
C VAL A 130 10.12 -5.08 -29.71
N GLN A 131 8.78 -4.97 -29.64
CA GLN A 131 7.84 -5.49 -30.64
C GLN A 131 8.13 -6.95 -31.03
N VAL A 132 8.27 -7.81 -30.02
CA VAL A 132 8.42 -9.26 -30.20
C VAL A 132 7.09 -9.95 -29.94
N LYS A 133 6.61 -10.71 -30.93
CA LYS A 133 5.31 -11.40 -30.89
C LYS A 133 5.16 -12.34 -29.69
N SER A 134 6.20 -13.10 -29.35
CA SER A 134 6.17 -14.03 -28.21
C SER A 134 6.02 -13.29 -26.88
N LEU A 135 6.64 -12.10 -26.74
CA LEU A 135 6.54 -11.29 -25.53
C LEU A 135 5.15 -10.67 -25.39
N PHE A 136 4.56 -10.26 -26.52
CA PHE A 136 3.18 -9.77 -26.57
C PHE A 136 2.16 -10.82 -26.10
N TYR A 137 2.23 -12.05 -26.62
CA TYR A 137 1.37 -13.15 -26.14
C TYR A 137 1.59 -13.48 -24.67
N LEU A 138 2.86 -13.51 -24.23
CA LEU A 138 3.18 -13.78 -22.83
C LEU A 138 2.59 -12.71 -21.91
N TYR A 139 2.72 -11.43 -22.27
CA TYR A 139 2.16 -10.30 -21.54
C TYR A 139 0.64 -10.45 -21.32
N TYR A 140 -0.10 -10.66 -22.41
CA TYR A 140 -1.56 -10.84 -22.34
C TYR A 140 -2.00 -12.14 -21.66
N ALA A 141 -1.12 -13.15 -21.54
CA ALA A 141 -1.41 -14.37 -20.80
C ALA A 141 -1.44 -14.17 -19.28
N TYR A 142 -0.65 -13.22 -18.74
CA TYR A 142 -0.57 -12.98 -17.30
C TYR A 142 -1.13 -11.62 -16.84
N ILE A 143 -1.47 -10.70 -17.75
CA ILE A 143 -1.87 -9.33 -17.38
C ILE A 143 -3.06 -9.27 -16.42
N ILE A 144 -4.11 -10.08 -16.66
CA ILE A 144 -5.29 -10.12 -15.78
C ILE A 144 -4.95 -10.63 -14.37
N PRO A 145 -4.31 -11.82 -14.20
CA PRO A 145 -3.96 -12.27 -12.86
C PRO A 145 -2.98 -11.33 -12.15
N ALA A 146 -2.03 -10.72 -12.86
CA ALA A 146 -1.14 -9.71 -12.28
C ALA A 146 -1.91 -8.45 -11.83
N TYR A 147 -2.88 -8.00 -12.63
CA TYR A 147 -3.72 -6.86 -12.29
C TYR A 147 -4.55 -7.13 -11.03
N VAL A 148 -5.24 -8.27 -10.98
CA VAL A 148 -6.07 -8.65 -9.82
C VAL A 148 -5.21 -8.82 -8.57
N ALA A 149 -4.05 -9.46 -8.68
CA ALA A 149 -3.10 -9.58 -7.58
C ALA A 149 -2.68 -8.19 -7.06
N SER A 150 -2.38 -7.25 -7.95
CA SER A 150 -2.05 -5.87 -7.55
C SER A 150 -3.16 -5.19 -6.76
N ARG A 151 -4.43 -5.43 -7.11
CA ARG A 151 -5.58 -4.88 -6.39
C ARG A 151 -5.75 -5.49 -5.01
N ILE A 152 -5.50 -6.79 -4.88
CA ILE A 152 -5.49 -7.49 -3.58
C ILE A 152 -4.36 -6.94 -2.71
N THR A 153 -3.14 -6.86 -3.25
CA THR A 153 -1.95 -6.38 -2.54
C THR A 153 -2.15 -4.93 -2.08
N GLN A 154 -2.67 -4.07 -2.96
CA GLN A 154 -3.05 -2.70 -2.60
C GLN A 154 -4.06 -2.69 -1.46
N LEU A 155 -5.12 -3.51 -1.48
CA LEU A 155 -6.10 -3.53 -0.40
C LEU A 155 -5.49 -4.04 0.92
N ALA A 156 -4.60 -5.04 0.88
CA ALA A 156 -4.05 -5.69 2.06
C ALA A 156 -3.04 -4.84 2.85
N ILE A 157 -2.15 -4.12 2.16
CA ILE A 157 -1.10 -3.27 2.74
C ILE A 157 -1.61 -2.41 3.93
N PRO A 158 -2.66 -1.60 3.78
CA PRO A 158 -3.06 -0.69 4.84
C PRO A 158 -3.70 -1.37 6.04
N TYR A 159 -4.36 -2.50 5.84
CA TYR A 159 -4.86 -3.30 6.96
C TYR A 159 -3.71 -3.93 7.75
N MET A 160 -2.65 -4.39 7.07
CA MET A 160 -1.44 -4.85 7.77
C MET A 160 -0.75 -3.73 8.53
N LEU A 161 -0.74 -2.50 8.01
CA LEU A 161 -0.29 -1.31 8.75
C LEU A 161 -1.17 -1.01 9.98
N ILE A 162 -2.50 -1.16 9.88
CA ILE A 162 -3.40 -0.99 11.03
C ILE A 162 -3.08 -2.03 12.10
N PHE A 163 -2.95 -3.31 11.74
CA PHE A 163 -2.64 -4.33 12.73
C PHE A 163 -1.27 -4.13 13.37
N ALA A 164 -0.27 -3.70 12.59
CA ALA A 164 1.03 -3.33 13.13
C ALA A 164 0.92 -2.16 14.12
N THR A 165 0.19 -1.10 13.78
CA THR A 165 0.05 0.08 14.65
C THR A 165 -0.69 -0.21 15.94
N LEU A 166 -1.80 -0.97 15.85
CA LEU A 166 -2.53 -1.46 17.01
C LEU A 166 -1.66 -2.36 17.90
N GLU A 167 -0.83 -3.23 17.32
CA GLU A 167 0.13 -4.03 18.09
C GLU A 167 1.08 -3.15 18.91
N ARG A 168 1.67 -2.12 18.27
CA ARG A 168 2.58 -1.21 18.97
C ARG A 168 1.85 -0.35 20.00
N LEU A 169 0.58 -0.01 19.77
CA LEU A 169 -0.26 0.65 20.76
C LEU A 169 -0.49 -0.23 21.99
N VAL A 170 -0.79 -1.52 21.78
CA VAL A 170 -0.94 -2.51 22.87
C VAL A 170 0.35 -2.63 23.68
N TRP A 171 1.49 -2.68 23.02
CA TRP A 171 2.79 -2.80 23.68
C TRP A 171 3.21 -1.53 24.44
N THR A 172 2.84 -0.36 23.92
CA THR A 172 3.19 0.95 24.53
C THR A 172 2.25 1.33 25.67
N SER A 173 1.05 0.76 25.71
CA SER A 173 0.04 1.12 26.71
C SER A 173 -0.07 0.07 27.80
N GLU A 174 0.44 0.41 28.99
CA GLU A 174 0.39 -0.45 30.19
C GLU A 174 -1.03 -0.77 30.69
N ASN A 175 -2.05 -0.04 30.23
CA ASN A 175 -3.39 -0.02 30.83
C ASN A 175 -4.54 -0.31 29.84
N ILE A 176 -4.33 -1.16 28.83
CA ILE A 176 -5.42 -1.60 27.93
C ILE A 176 -6.17 -2.76 28.59
N SER A 177 -7.40 -2.50 29.00
CA SER A 177 -8.31 -3.45 29.68
C SER A 177 -9.12 -4.32 28.71
N SER A 178 -9.13 -4.01 27.40
CA SER A 178 -9.99 -4.72 26.46
C SER A 178 -9.49 -6.15 26.20
N ARG A 179 -10.22 -7.14 26.74
CA ARG A 179 -9.94 -8.57 26.53
C ARG A 179 -9.84 -8.96 25.05
N PHE A 180 -10.61 -8.29 24.18
CA PHE A 180 -10.59 -8.52 22.73
C PHE A 180 -9.23 -8.18 22.09
N LEU A 181 -8.63 -7.02 22.38
CA LEU A 181 -7.31 -6.67 21.84
C LEU A 181 -6.22 -7.60 22.41
N LEU A 182 -6.29 -7.97 23.69
CA LEU A 182 -5.33 -8.93 24.25
C LEU A 182 -5.44 -10.31 23.57
N ALA A 183 -6.65 -10.77 23.26
CA ALA A 183 -6.86 -12.03 22.54
C ALA A 183 -6.36 -11.95 21.09
N MET A 184 -6.63 -10.84 20.40
CA MET A 184 -6.18 -10.57 19.03
C MET A 184 -4.65 -10.58 18.91
N TYR A 185 -3.95 -10.01 19.89
CA TYR A 185 -2.49 -9.90 19.89
C TYR A 185 -1.77 -11.04 20.63
N SER A 186 -2.50 -12.10 20.99
CA SER A 186 -1.92 -13.37 21.44
C SER A 186 -1.09 -14.02 20.31
N THR A 187 -0.14 -14.90 20.65
CA THR A 187 0.75 -15.56 19.67
C THR A 187 -0.02 -16.23 18.53
N SER A 188 -1.09 -16.97 18.85
CA SER A 188 -1.95 -17.61 17.84
C SER A 188 -2.94 -16.62 17.20
N GLY A 189 -3.42 -15.64 17.98
CA GLY A 189 -4.38 -14.63 17.51
C GLY A 189 -3.84 -13.78 16.36
N ARG A 190 -2.54 -13.44 16.39
CA ARG A 190 -1.89 -12.63 15.36
C ARG A 190 -1.83 -13.32 13.99
N TYR A 191 -1.54 -14.61 13.95
CA TYR A 191 -1.58 -15.38 12.70
C TYR A 191 -3.01 -15.49 12.19
N PHE A 192 -3.96 -15.75 13.08
CA PHE A 192 -5.37 -15.84 12.73
C PHE A 192 -5.89 -14.53 12.12
N THR A 193 -5.62 -13.39 12.77
CA THR A 193 -6.09 -12.07 12.28
C THR A 193 -5.46 -11.68 10.95
N ALA A 194 -4.15 -11.95 10.79
CA ALA A 194 -3.47 -11.70 9.53
C ALA A 194 -4.05 -12.55 8.39
N ILE A 195 -4.20 -13.87 8.60
CA ILE A 195 -4.73 -14.79 7.58
C ILE A 195 -6.17 -14.44 7.22
N VAL A 196 -7.05 -14.25 8.21
CA VAL A 196 -8.45 -13.89 7.97
C VAL A 196 -8.54 -12.56 7.22
N SER A 197 -7.75 -11.56 7.61
CA SER A 197 -7.74 -10.28 6.89
C SER A 197 -7.26 -10.40 5.45
N LEU A 198 -6.22 -11.20 5.19
CA LEU A 198 -5.74 -11.43 3.82
C LEU A 198 -6.79 -12.16 2.97
N LEU A 199 -7.46 -13.17 3.53
CA LEU A 199 -8.56 -13.87 2.86
C LEU A 199 -9.73 -12.95 2.54
N VAL A 200 -10.09 -12.05 3.47
CA VAL A 200 -11.12 -11.02 3.23
C VAL A 200 -10.69 -10.08 2.10
N CYS A 201 -9.42 -9.66 2.05
CA CYS A 201 -8.94 -8.82 0.95
C CYS A 201 -9.03 -9.53 -0.41
N VAL A 202 -8.68 -10.82 -0.46
CA VAL A 202 -8.83 -11.65 -1.66
C VAL A 202 -10.30 -11.75 -2.06
N ALA A 203 -11.19 -12.10 -1.13
CA ALA A 203 -12.62 -12.25 -1.40
C ALA A 203 -13.26 -10.95 -1.90
N LEU A 204 -12.88 -9.81 -1.32
CA LEU A 204 -13.36 -8.50 -1.74
C LEU A 204 -12.87 -8.11 -3.13
N ARG A 205 -11.67 -8.51 -3.55
CA ARG A 205 -11.13 -8.15 -4.88
C ARG A 205 -11.34 -9.20 -5.96
N LEU A 206 -11.74 -10.41 -5.60
CA LEU A 206 -12.02 -11.48 -6.55
C LEU A 206 -13.05 -11.10 -7.63
N PRO A 207 -14.14 -10.34 -7.35
CA PRO A 207 -15.07 -9.92 -8.38
C PRO A 207 -14.41 -9.16 -9.55
N THR A 208 -13.33 -8.42 -9.29
CA THR A 208 -12.58 -7.70 -10.31
C THR A 208 -11.99 -8.64 -11.37
N ALA A 209 -11.65 -9.89 -11.03
CA ALA A 209 -11.16 -10.88 -11.99
C ALA A 209 -12.22 -11.28 -13.03
N PHE A 210 -13.49 -11.28 -12.64
CA PHE A 210 -14.61 -11.60 -13.53
C PHE A 210 -15.07 -10.39 -14.35
N ALA A 211 -14.67 -9.20 -13.93
CA ALA A 211 -15.07 -7.93 -14.54
C ALA A 211 -14.16 -7.49 -15.69
N ILE A 212 -12.99 -8.10 -15.86
CA ILE A 212 -12.00 -7.74 -16.88
C ILE A 212 -11.81 -8.90 -17.87
N GLU A 213 -11.53 -8.56 -19.13
CA GLU A 213 -11.17 -9.52 -20.17
C GLU A 213 -10.07 -8.97 -21.10
N VAL A 214 -9.41 -9.87 -21.83
CA VAL A 214 -8.56 -9.52 -22.97
C VAL A 214 -9.41 -9.62 -24.23
N ALA A 215 -9.65 -8.49 -24.87
CA ALA A 215 -10.35 -8.43 -26.15
C ALA A 215 -9.40 -8.73 -27.29
N VAL A 216 -9.90 -9.43 -28.32
CA VAL A 216 -9.10 -9.83 -29.49
C VAL A 216 -9.72 -9.24 -30.76
N TYR A 217 -8.89 -8.56 -31.55
CA TYR A 217 -9.22 -7.91 -32.82
C TYR A 217 -8.48 -8.62 -33.96
N PRO A 218 -9.02 -9.73 -34.48
CA PRO A 218 -8.30 -10.59 -35.43
C PRO A 218 -8.14 -9.99 -36.83
N GLN A 219 -8.90 -8.94 -37.15
CA GLN A 219 -8.90 -8.28 -38.46
C GLN A 219 -7.93 -7.08 -38.53
N CYS A 220 -7.14 -6.85 -37.49
CA CYS A 220 -6.20 -5.74 -37.47
C CYS A 220 -4.88 -6.10 -38.18
N ASP A 221 -4.43 -5.23 -39.10
CA ASP A 221 -3.19 -5.43 -39.86
C ASP A 221 -1.93 -5.35 -38.97
N ASP A 222 -1.98 -4.54 -37.92
CA ASP A 222 -0.91 -4.43 -36.93
C ASP A 222 -1.10 -5.47 -35.82
N PHE A 223 -0.18 -6.44 -35.79
CA PHE A 223 -0.17 -7.52 -34.82
C PHE A 223 -0.20 -7.01 -33.36
N PHE A 224 0.50 -5.91 -33.04
CA PHE A 224 0.56 -5.37 -31.68
C PHE A 224 -0.72 -4.65 -31.25
N ARG A 225 -1.68 -4.51 -32.16
CA ARG A 225 -3.01 -3.94 -31.93
C ARG A 225 -4.13 -4.98 -31.98
N THR A 226 -3.78 -6.26 -32.00
CA THR A 226 -4.74 -7.37 -32.04
C THR A 226 -5.31 -7.70 -30.66
N MET A 227 -4.73 -7.21 -29.57
CA MET A 227 -5.19 -7.49 -28.21
C MET A 227 -5.17 -6.22 -27.35
N THR A 228 -6.15 -6.10 -26.45
CA THR A 228 -6.18 -5.07 -25.39
C THR A 228 -6.94 -5.57 -24.17
N THR A 229 -6.75 -4.93 -23.02
CA THR A 229 -7.54 -5.20 -21.82
C THR A 229 -8.72 -4.24 -21.72
N GLN A 230 -9.90 -4.77 -21.42
CA GLN A 230 -11.11 -3.97 -21.26
C GLN A 230 -12.04 -4.55 -20.18
N PRO A 231 -12.93 -3.74 -19.58
CA PRO A 231 -14.01 -4.25 -18.77
C PRO A 231 -15.01 -5.06 -19.62
N ARG A 232 -15.64 -6.08 -19.00
CA ARG A 232 -16.62 -6.92 -19.69
C ARG A 232 -17.95 -6.19 -19.88
N GLN A 233 -18.69 -6.51 -20.94
CA GLN A 233 -19.96 -5.84 -21.24
C GLN A 233 -21.01 -5.84 -20.10
N TRP A 234 -21.05 -6.90 -19.28
CA TRP A 234 -22.00 -6.99 -18.17
C TRP A 234 -21.72 -5.98 -17.04
N THR A 235 -20.47 -5.49 -16.91
CA THR A 235 -20.10 -4.56 -15.85
C THR A 235 -20.73 -3.20 -16.03
N TYR A 236 -21.02 -2.80 -17.27
CA TYR A 236 -21.67 -1.52 -17.59
C TYR A 236 -23.16 -1.51 -17.27
N HIS A 237 -23.82 -2.67 -17.40
CA HIS A 237 -25.26 -2.81 -17.18
C HIS A 237 -25.61 -3.09 -15.71
N SER A 238 -24.61 -3.35 -14.87
CA SER A 238 -24.80 -3.73 -13.47
C SER A 238 -24.53 -2.55 -12.55
N ASP A 239 -25.59 -1.84 -12.18
CA ASP A 239 -25.53 -0.77 -11.16
C ASP A 239 -24.91 -1.26 -9.85
N ILE A 240 -25.12 -2.55 -9.53
CA ILE A 240 -24.58 -3.20 -8.34
C ILE A 240 -23.06 -3.32 -8.41
N TYR A 241 -22.51 -3.73 -9.56
CA TYR A 241 -21.06 -3.83 -9.73
C TYR A 241 -20.42 -2.45 -9.73
N TYR A 242 -21.05 -1.48 -10.39
CA TYR A 242 -20.62 -0.09 -10.35
C TYR A 242 -20.57 0.43 -8.92
N PHE A 243 -21.64 0.27 -8.14
CA PHE A 243 -21.67 0.69 -6.74
C PHE A 243 -20.60 0.01 -5.89
N PHE A 244 -20.39 -1.29 -6.10
CA PHE A 244 -19.40 -2.08 -5.39
C PHE A 244 -17.96 -1.62 -5.68
N ASP A 245 -17.54 -1.64 -6.95
CA ASP A 245 -16.16 -1.32 -7.32
C ASP A 245 -15.86 0.17 -7.11
N PHE A 246 -16.85 1.03 -7.35
CA PHE A 246 -16.69 2.45 -7.13
C PHE A 246 -16.75 2.80 -5.64
N HIS A 247 -17.92 2.72 -5.01
CA HIS A 247 -18.13 3.29 -3.68
C HIS A 247 -17.54 2.40 -2.59
N LEU A 248 -17.89 1.10 -2.59
CA LEU A 248 -17.47 0.20 -1.53
C LEU A 248 -15.93 0.05 -1.50
N MET A 249 -15.28 -0.16 -2.65
CA MET A 249 -13.83 -0.32 -2.68
C MET A 249 -13.09 0.98 -2.38
N THR A 250 -13.56 2.14 -2.85
CA THR A 250 -12.92 3.41 -2.52
C THR A 250 -12.97 3.70 -1.01
N ILE A 251 -14.12 3.46 -0.38
CA ILE A 251 -14.28 3.65 1.07
C ILE A 251 -13.38 2.66 1.83
N THR A 252 -13.43 1.39 1.45
CA THR A 252 -12.71 0.30 2.14
C THR A 252 -11.19 0.42 1.98
N GLN A 253 -10.70 0.75 0.78
CA GLN A 253 -9.27 0.82 0.50
C GLN A 253 -8.61 2.13 0.95
N THR A 254 -9.33 3.24 0.87
CA THR A 254 -8.72 4.57 1.01
C THR A 254 -9.20 5.28 2.27
N LEU A 255 -10.52 5.40 2.46
CA LEU A 255 -11.08 6.22 3.54
C LEU A 255 -10.96 5.55 4.91
N VAL A 256 -11.42 4.31 5.04
CA VAL A 256 -11.42 3.56 6.30
C VAL A 256 -10.00 3.43 6.86
N PRO A 257 -8.98 3.00 6.08
CA PRO A 257 -7.65 2.84 6.62
C PRO A 257 -6.98 4.17 6.95
N PHE A 258 -7.27 5.23 6.19
CA PHE A 258 -6.78 6.57 6.48
C PHE A 258 -7.28 7.06 7.83
N ILE A 259 -8.59 7.03 8.08
CA ILE A 259 -9.18 7.51 9.34
C ILE A 259 -8.63 6.72 10.53
N ILE A 260 -8.59 5.38 10.41
CA ILE A 260 -8.10 4.51 11.49
C ILE A 260 -6.61 4.79 11.77
N LEU A 261 -5.76 4.80 10.74
CA LEU A 261 -4.33 5.04 10.92
C LEU A 261 -4.04 6.44 11.46
N PHE A 262 -4.76 7.46 10.99
CA PHE A 262 -4.63 8.81 11.51
C PHE A 262 -4.97 8.89 13.01
N ALA A 263 -6.12 8.32 13.40
CA ALA A 263 -6.54 8.28 14.79
C ALA A 263 -5.53 7.51 15.67
N LEU A 264 -5.08 6.33 15.21
CA LEU A 264 -4.10 5.51 15.94
C LEU A 264 -2.75 6.23 16.10
N ASN A 265 -2.28 6.94 15.08
CA ASN A 265 -1.03 7.70 15.17
C ASN A 265 -1.12 8.84 16.17
N ILE A 266 -2.23 9.57 16.21
CA ILE A 266 -2.45 10.60 17.23
C ILE A 266 -2.40 9.99 18.62
N VAL A 267 -3.06 8.85 18.84
CA VAL A 267 -3.08 8.17 20.15
C VAL A 267 -1.68 7.72 20.56
N ILE A 268 -0.91 7.12 19.63
CA ILE A 268 0.47 6.67 19.88
C ILE A 268 1.36 7.86 20.25
N ILE A 269 1.34 8.94 19.46
CA ILE A 269 2.14 10.15 19.71
C ILE A 269 1.79 10.75 21.07
N ARG A 270 0.49 10.93 21.37
CA ARG A 270 0.05 11.48 22.67
C ARG A 270 0.56 10.62 23.84
N LYS A 271 0.44 9.30 23.74
CA LYS A 271 0.93 8.39 24.80
C LYS A 271 2.44 8.43 24.93
N LEU A 272 3.20 8.46 23.83
CA LEU A 272 4.65 8.61 23.86
C LEU A 272 5.09 9.89 24.58
N THR A 273 4.43 11.02 24.28
CA THR A 273 4.74 12.30 24.90
C THR A 273 4.46 12.26 26.40
N VAL A 274 3.31 11.74 26.82
CA VAL A 274 2.96 11.62 28.25
C VAL A 274 3.93 10.69 29.00
N THR A 275 4.27 9.53 28.42
CA THR A 275 5.23 8.61 29.03
C THR A 275 6.63 9.22 29.11
N THR A 276 7.04 9.99 28.09
CA THR A 276 8.34 10.70 28.09
C THR A 276 8.38 11.78 29.16
N GLN A 277 7.34 12.62 29.26
CA GLN A 277 7.26 13.68 30.28
C GLN A 277 7.23 13.12 31.70
N LYS A 278 6.43 12.07 31.94
CA LYS A 278 6.39 11.42 33.27
C LYS A 278 7.76 10.87 33.66
N LYS A 279 8.54 10.38 32.69
CA LYS A 279 9.89 9.86 32.93
C LYS A 279 10.90 10.98 33.20
N GLU A 280 10.82 12.11 32.49
CA GLU A 280 11.66 13.28 32.77
C GLU A 280 11.39 13.83 34.17
N LEU A 281 10.12 13.98 34.56
CA LEU A 281 9.73 14.38 35.92
C LEU A 281 10.25 13.42 37.00
N LEU A 282 10.20 12.10 36.77
CA LEU A 282 10.73 11.10 37.71
C LEU A 282 12.26 11.09 37.78
N CYS A 283 12.96 11.38 36.68
CA CYS A 283 14.42 11.49 36.66
C CYS A 283 14.90 12.73 37.40
N ASP A 284 14.21 13.86 37.22
CA ASP A 284 14.52 15.13 37.89
C ASP A 284 14.31 15.01 39.41
N GLN A 285 13.23 14.34 39.82
CA GLN A 285 12.94 14.09 41.24
C GLN A 285 13.94 13.12 41.90
N ASN A 286 14.47 12.13 41.17
CA ASN A 286 15.50 11.23 41.67
C ASN A 286 16.89 11.89 41.75
N GLN A 287 17.22 12.89 40.92
CA GLN A 287 18.48 13.63 41.07
C GLN A 287 18.48 14.51 42.33
N VAL A 288 17.37 15.22 42.60
CA VAL A 288 17.26 16.08 43.78
C VAL A 288 17.31 15.30 45.10
N HIS A 289 16.83 14.04 45.12
CA HIS A 289 16.86 13.21 46.33
C HIS A 289 18.21 12.52 46.58
N VAL A 290 19.03 12.31 45.55
CA VAL A 290 20.37 11.69 45.66
C VAL A 290 21.43 12.69 46.12
N ASP A 291 21.24 13.99 45.84
CA ASP A 291 22.18 15.04 46.30
C ASP A 291 22.03 15.39 47.79
N SER A 292 20.96 14.91 48.46
CA SER A 292 20.69 15.21 49.88
C SER A 292 20.92 14.04 50.85
N LEU A 293 21.17 12.82 50.37
CA LEU A 293 21.36 11.63 51.22
C LEU A 293 22.56 10.80 50.72
N ASN A 294 23.75 11.28 51.06
CA ASN A 294 24.98 10.57 51.41
C ASN A 294 25.27 9.15 50.88
N SER A 295 26.53 8.99 50.50
CA SER A 295 27.42 7.88 50.89
C SER A 295 26.80 6.74 51.70
N VAL A 296 27.09 5.50 51.27
CA VAL A 296 26.90 4.25 52.02
C VAL A 296 25.44 3.77 52.08
N ILE A 297 25.02 2.99 51.08
CA ILE A 297 24.45 1.63 51.20
C ILE A 297 23.96 1.23 49.80
N SER A 298 24.78 0.42 49.15
CA SER A 298 24.38 -0.41 48.01
C SER A 298 23.40 -1.48 48.52
N MET A 299 22.11 -1.31 48.27
CA MET A 299 21.19 -2.45 48.24
C MET A 299 19.94 -2.19 47.40
N SER A 300 19.91 -2.84 46.22
CA SER A 300 18.72 -3.34 45.52
C SER A 300 17.52 -2.38 45.37
N ILE A 301 17.65 -1.37 44.51
CA ILE A 301 16.49 -0.79 43.84
C ILE A 301 16.39 -1.46 42.47
N ARG A 302 15.34 -2.28 42.28
CA ARG A 302 15.01 -2.84 40.96
C ARG A 302 14.84 -1.68 39.99
N PRO A 303 15.58 -1.61 38.86
CA PRO A 303 15.39 -0.53 37.91
C PRO A 303 13.99 -0.67 37.32
N VAL A 304 13.16 0.35 37.55
CA VAL A 304 11.93 0.57 36.80
C VAL A 304 12.32 0.50 35.32
N LYS A 305 11.79 -0.50 34.59
CA LYS A 305 12.22 -0.87 33.23
C LYS A 305 12.36 0.38 32.38
N SER A 306 13.60 0.81 32.16
CA SER A 306 13.90 1.96 31.35
C SER A 306 13.53 1.60 29.90
N VAL A 307 12.56 2.31 29.33
CA VAL A 307 12.40 2.33 27.88
C VAL A 307 13.69 2.94 27.33
N THR A 308 14.57 2.11 26.79
CA THR A 308 15.89 2.50 26.28
C THR A 308 15.74 3.40 25.06
N ALA A 309 16.72 4.25 24.76
CA ALA A 309 16.71 5.14 23.59
C ALA A 309 16.43 4.38 22.27
N SER A 310 16.84 3.10 22.21
CA SER A 310 16.54 2.17 21.12
C SER A 310 15.03 1.93 20.92
N VAL A 311 14.24 1.85 22.00
CA VAL A 311 12.79 1.65 21.90
C VAL A 311 12.10 2.93 21.44
N ARG A 312 12.50 4.11 21.95
CA ARG A 312 11.98 5.41 21.47
C ARG A 312 12.27 5.61 19.98
N SER A 313 13.49 5.29 19.55
CA SER A 313 13.89 5.32 18.15
C SER A 313 13.03 4.39 17.28
N ALA A 314 12.83 3.13 17.69
CA ALA A 314 11.98 2.19 16.96
C ALA A 314 10.51 2.64 16.86
N ILE A 315 9.98 3.32 17.87
CA ILE A 315 8.61 3.84 17.85
C ILE A 315 8.51 5.06 16.94
N MET A 316 9.49 5.97 16.95
CA MET A 316 9.56 7.09 16.01
C MET A 316 9.63 6.60 14.56
N THR A 317 10.36 5.51 14.29
CA THR A 317 10.36 4.87 12.96
C THR A 317 8.96 4.37 12.59
N MET A 318 8.16 3.87 13.54
CA MET A 318 6.76 3.51 13.23
C MET A 318 5.95 4.72 12.80
N VAL A 319 6.03 5.78 13.60
CA VAL A 319 5.25 6.98 13.39
C VAL A 319 5.63 7.58 12.04
N ALA A 320 6.91 7.54 11.68
CA ALA A 320 7.39 7.94 10.36
C ALA A 320 6.82 7.06 9.23
N ILE A 321 6.84 5.72 9.37
CA ILE A 321 6.25 4.80 8.39
C ILE A 321 4.76 5.08 8.17
N VAL A 322 4.01 5.37 9.24
CA VAL A 322 2.57 5.57 9.10
C VAL A 322 2.22 6.99 8.69
N ALA A 323 2.94 8.01 9.18
CA ALA A 323 2.76 9.39 8.73
C ALA A 323 3.02 9.52 7.22
N SER A 324 4.04 8.82 6.73
CA SER A 324 4.35 8.80 5.31
C SER A 324 3.35 8.01 4.48
N TYR A 325 2.82 6.89 5.01
CA TYR A 325 1.66 6.24 4.43
C TYR A 325 0.46 7.21 4.34
N LEU A 326 0.17 7.97 5.40
CA LEU A 326 -0.94 8.94 5.43
C LEU A 326 -0.74 10.07 4.42
N ILE A 327 0.48 10.59 4.27
CA ILE A 327 0.81 11.58 3.23
C ILE A 327 0.55 10.99 1.85
N SER A 328 1.04 9.77 1.61
CA SER A 328 0.82 9.07 0.35
C SER A 328 -0.65 8.82 0.04
N ASN A 329 -1.42 8.41 1.05
CA ASN A 329 -2.84 8.16 0.89
C ASN A 329 -3.67 9.43 0.79
N THR A 330 -3.21 10.54 1.36
CA THR A 330 -3.84 11.86 1.19
C THR A 330 -3.80 12.28 -0.28
N LEU A 331 -2.65 12.13 -0.94
CA LEU A 331 -2.52 12.42 -2.37
C LEU A 331 -3.45 11.55 -3.22
N HIS A 332 -3.49 10.25 -2.97
CA HIS A 332 -4.43 9.34 -3.64
C HIS A 332 -5.89 9.74 -3.41
N LEU A 333 -6.24 10.12 -2.17
CA LEU A 333 -7.59 10.57 -1.83
C LEU A 333 -7.95 11.86 -2.57
N ILE A 334 -7.04 12.84 -2.61
CA ILE A 334 -7.23 14.10 -3.34
C ILE A 334 -7.46 13.81 -4.83
N LEU A 335 -6.61 13.00 -5.46
CA LEU A 335 -6.79 12.60 -6.87
C LEU A 335 -8.14 11.92 -7.09
N THR A 336 -8.52 11.00 -6.20
CA THR A 336 -9.82 10.31 -6.29
C THR A 336 -10.98 11.30 -6.18
N VAL A 337 -10.90 12.28 -5.27
CA VAL A 337 -11.95 13.29 -5.07
C VAL A 337 -12.00 14.29 -6.22
N MET A 338 -10.86 14.83 -6.67
CA MET A 338 -10.77 15.73 -7.82
C MET A 338 -11.41 15.10 -9.05
N GLU A 339 -11.10 13.84 -9.28
CA GLU A 339 -11.66 13.08 -10.38
C GLU A 339 -13.18 12.87 -10.25
N ARG A 340 -13.69 12.67 -9.03
CA ARG A 340 -15.14 12.57 -8.81
C ARG A 340 -15.85 13.88 -9.08
N THR A 341 -15.27 15.01 -8.68
CA THR A 341 -15.83 16.33 -8.96
C THR A 341 -15.83 16.62 -10.47
N GLY A 342 -14.78 16.20 -11.20
CA GLY A 342 -14.71 16.34 -12.65
C GLY A 342 -15.82 15.59 -13.40
N ASN A 343 -16.05 14.32 -13.04
CA ASN A 343 -17.12 13.51 -13.64
C ASN A 343 -18.53 14.00 -13.25
N LEU A 344 -18.71 14.56 -12.04
CA LEU A 344 -19.98 15.15 -11.61
C LEU A 344 -20.35 16.38 -12.47
N HIS A 345 -19.37 17.22 -12.79
CA HIS A 345 -19.58 18.41 -13.63
C HIS A 345 -19.86 18.09 -15.10
N LEU A 346 -19.38 16.95 -15.62
CA LEU A 346 -19.76 16.46 -16.94
C LEU A 346 -21.19 15.93 -16.97
N PHE A 347 -21.63 15.25 -15.91
CA PHE A 347 -23.02 14.80 -15.76
C PHE A 347 -24.03 15.96 -15.59
N GLU A 348 -23.65 17.04 -14.92
CA GLU A 348 -24.50 18.23 -14.80
C GLU A 348 -24.60 19.06 -16.09
N ARG A 349 -23.66 18.92 -17.04
CA ARG A 349 -23.74 19.57 -18.36
C ARG A 349 -24.61 18.84 -19.37
N ASN A 350 -24.87 17.55 -19.16
CA ASN A 350 -25.67 16.70 -20.06
C ASN A 350 -27.11 16.49 -19.55
N LYS A 351 -27.54 17.27 -18.56
CA LYS A 351 -28.95 17.55 -18.24
C LYS A 351 -29.27 18.99 -18.59
#